data_AF-A0A7C4ZH13-F1
#
_entry.id   AF-A0A7C4ZH13-F1
#
_cell.length_a   1.000
_cell.length_b   1.000
_cell.length_c   1.000
_cell.angle_alpha   90.00
_cell.angle_beta   90.00
_cell.angle_gamma   90.00
#
_symmetry.space_group_name_H-M   'P 1'
#
loop_
_entity.id
_entity.type
_entity.pdbx_description
1 polymer ?
#
loop_
_entity_poly.entity_id
_entity_poly.type
_entity_poly.pdbx_seq_one_letter_code
_entity_poly.pdbx_strand_id
1 'polypeptide(L)' 'RLERARYEFHVGNLYFNRKITGALVGVQPFGGFNLSGTDSKAGGPDYLHHFVHMKSVTERF' A
#
# COMPACT_ATOMS: atom_id res chain seq x y z
N ARG A 1 1.60 -14.53 -19.73
CA ARG A 1 2.75 -14.56 -18.79
C ARG A 1 2.71 -13.39 -17.79
N LEU A 2 2.52 -12.13 -18.23
CA LEU A 2 2.39 -11.00 -17.29
C LEU A 2 1.21 -11.15 -16.33
N GLU A 3 0.04 -11.60 -16.82
CA GLU A 3 -1.11 -11.86 -15.96
C GLU A 3 -0.83 -12.90 -14.88
N ARG A 4 -0.04 -13.94 -15.20
CA ARG A 4 0.36 -14.92 -14.20
C ARG A 4 1.18 -14.27 -13.08
N ALA A 5 2.14 -13.41 -13.43
CA ALA A 5 2.93 -12.67 -12.45
C ALA A 5 2.09 -11.69 -11.61
N ARG A 6 1.03 -11.08 -12.17
CA ARG A 6 0.12 -10.20 -11.41
C ARG A 6 -0.49 -10.91 -10.20
N TYR A 7 -0.82 -12.19 -10.35
CA TYR A 7 -1.45 -12.99 -9.29
C TYR A 7 -0.44 -13.79 -8.45
N GLU A 8 0.68 -14.24 -9.03
CA GLU A 8 1.64 -15.12 -8.35
C GLU A 8 2.82 -14.38 -7.69
N PHE A 9 3.23 -13.22 -8.20
CA PHE A 9 4.32 -12.47 -7.57
C PHE A 9 3.83 -11.68 -6.37
N HIS A 10 4.11 -12.23 -5.19
CA HIS A 10 3.73 -11.68 -3.90
C HIS A 10 4.66 -10.54 -3.45
N VAL A 11 4.49 -9.37 -4.06
CA VAL A 11 5.25 -8.14 -3.75
C VAL A 11 4.31 -6.95 -3.57
N GLY A 12 4.73 -5.97 -2.77
CA GLY A 12 3.89 -4.81 -2.49
C GLY A 12 3.76 -3.81 -3.65
N ASN A 13 4.76 -3.73 -4.53
CA ASN A 13 4.69 -2.93 -5.76
C ASN A 13 5.26 -3.73 -6.93
N LEU A 14 4.43 -3.98 -7.95
CA LEU A 14 4.78 -4.72 -9.15
C LEU A 14 4.72 -3.80 -10.37
N TYR A 15 5.74 -3.88 -11.23
CA TYR A 15 5.87 -3.06 -12.43
C TYR A 15 6.10 -3.96 -13.64
N PHE A 16 5.41 -3.69 -14.75
CA PHE A 16 5.59 -4.42 -16.00
C PHE A 16 6.22 -3.52 -17.07
N ASN A 17 7.20 -4.06 -17.80
CA ASN A 17 7.86 -3.41 -18.95
C ASN A 17 8.45 -2.02 -18.64
N ARG A 18 8.91 -1.80 -17.41
CA ARG A 18 9.58 -0.58 -16.95
C ARG A 18 10.47 -0.89 -15.75
N LYS A 19 11.33 0.06 -15.36
CA LYS A 19 12.11 -0.03 -14.12
C LYS A 19 11.21 -0.11 -12.87
N ILE A 20 11.72 -0.72 -11.81
CA ILE A 20 11.01 -0.99 -10.55
C ILE A 20 11.26 0.07 -9.46
N THR A 21 12.01 1.14 -9.77
CA THR A 21 12.37 2.22 -8.85
C THR A 21 11.66 3.52 -9.21
N GLY A 22 11.57 4.43 -8.23
CA GLY A 22 10.95 5.76 -8.40
C GLY A 22 9.44 5.70 -8.36
N ALA A 23 8.88 5.13 -7.29
CA ALA A 23 7.45 5.15 -7.04
C ALA A 23 6.96 6.61 -6.88
N LEU A 24 5.90 6.96 -7.61
CA LEU A 24 5.31 8.31 -7.57
C LEU A 24 4.21 8.39 -6.50
N VAL A 25 4.28 9.42 -5.64
CA VAL A 25 3.26 9.73 -4.62
C VAL A 25 1.88 9.86 -5.27
N GLY A 26 0.86 9.26 -4.67
CA GLY A 26 -0.53 9.26 -5.16
C GLY A 26 -0.81 8.30 -6.32
N VAL A 27 0.20 7.87 -7.09
CA VAL A 27 0.04 6.95 -8.23
C VAL A 27 0.42 5.52 -7.86
N GLN A 28 1.52 5.36 -7.14
CA GLN A 28 2.06 4.07 -6.71
C GLN A 28 2.34 4.11 -5.21
N PRO A 29 1.30 3.97 -4.35
CA PRO A 29 1.50 3.84 -2.91
C PRO A 29 2.56 2.78 -2.61
N PHE A 30 3.61 3.18 -1.90
CA PHE A 30 4.84 2.37 -1.81
C PHE A 30 4.97 1.72 -0.45
N GLY A 31 5.16 0.40 -0.45
CA GLY A 31 5.25 -0.42 0.75
C GLY A 31 5.27 -1.90 0.37
N GLY A 32 5.91 -2.73 1.18
CA GLY A 32 6.14 -4.14 0.89
C GLY A 32 5.54 -5.08 1.93
N PHE A 33 5.48 -6.36 1.56
CA PHE A 33 5.04 -7.46 2.42
C PHE A 33 6.23 -8.16 3.10
N ASN A 34 5.95 -9.13 3.98
CA ASN A 34 6.94 -9.98 4.63
C ASN A 34 8.02 -9.17 5.39
N LEU A 35 9.29 -9.55 5.28
CA LEU A 35 10.41 -8.87 5.93
C LEU A 35 10.74 -7.50 5.30
N SER A 36 10.03 -7.07 4.25
CA SER A 36 10.17 -5.71 3.71
C SER A 36 9.46 -4.65 4.56
N GLY A 37 8.62 -5.06 5.52
CA GLY A 37 7.97 -4.16 6.48
C GLY A 37 6.51 -4.53 6.76
N THR A 38 5.77 -3.55 7.27
CA THR A 38 4.37 -3.70 7.73
C THR A 38 3.33 -3.32 6.68
N ASP A 39 3.74 -3.18 5.41
CA ASP A 39 2.91 -2.67 4.31
C ASP A 39 2.24 -1.31 4.57
N SER A 40 2.93 -0.42 5.30
CA SER A 40 2.49 0.98 5.43
C SER A 40 2.66 1.72 4.10
N LYS A 41 1.66 1.63 3.22
CA LYS A 41 1.64 2.16 1.84
C LYS A 41 1.81 3.69 1.77
N ALA A 42 3.06 4.15 1.91
CA ALA A 42 3.42 5.55 1.92
C ALA A 42 3.03 6.25 0.62
N GLY A 43 2.52 7.49 0.74
CA GLY A 43 2.00 8.26 -0.38
C GLY A 43 0.68 7.73 -0.96
N GLY A 44 0.05 6.74 -0.32
CA GLY A 44 -1.32 6.31 -0.60
C GLY A 44 -2.35 6.91 0.36
N PRO A 45 -3.65 6.71 0.08
CA PRO A 45 -4.74 7.26 0.89
C PRO A 45 -4.73 6.72 2.33
N ASP A 46 -4.29 5.48 2.53
CA ASP A 46 -4.37 4.82 3.83
C ASP A 46 -3.24 5.20 4.79
N TYR A 47 -2.17 5.81 4.29
CA TYR A 47 -0.95 5.99 5.09
C TYR A 47 -1.17 6.80 6.36
N LEU A 48 -1.99 7.85 6.28
CA LEU A 48 -2.28 8.71 7.43
C LEU A 48 -3.14 8.00 8.49
N HIS A 49 -3.91 6.98 8.11
CA HIS A 49 -4.71 6.20 9.05
C HIS A 49 -3.85 5.43 10.06
N HIS A 50 -2.58 5.14 9.76
CA HIS A 50 -1.66 4.52 10.71
C HIS A 50 -1.27 5.43 11.89
N PHE A 51 -1.53 6.73 11.81
CA PHE A 51 -1.12 7.72 12.82
C PHE A 51 -2.28 8.35 13.59
N VAL A 52 -3.50 7.85 13.38
CA VAL A 52 -4.72 8.34 14.06
C VAL A 52 -5.45 7.19 14.73
N HIS A 53 -6.26 7.52 15.73
CA HIS A 53 -7.12 6.56 16.41
C HIS A 53 -8.59 6.89 16.13
N MET A 54 -9.35 5.89 15.73
CA MET A 54 -10.79 6.03 15.56
C MET A 54 -11.46 6.15 16.94
N LYS A 55 -12.41 7.08 17.07
CA LYS A 55 -13.25 7.23 18.26
C LYS A 55 -14.72 7.26 17.83
N SER A 56 -15.54 6.39 18.43
CA SER A 56 -17.00 6.42 18.29
C SER A 56 -17.61 6.98 19.57
N VAL A 57 -18.58 7.87 19.45
CA VAL A 57 -19.29 8.50 20.58
C VAL A 57 -20.78 8.43 20.30
N THR A 58 -21.55 7.89 21.24
CA THR A 58 -23.01 7.76 21.15
C THR A 58 -23.65 8.45 22.34
N GLU A 59 -24.66 9.27 22.08
CA GLU A 59 -25.46 9.95 23.09
C GLU A 59 -26.94 9.57 22.89
N ARG A 60 -27.61 9.15 23.97
CA ARG A 60 -29.05 8.90 23.98
C ARG A 60 -29.72 10.11 24.65
N PHE A 61 -30.59 10.78 23.90
CA PHE A 61 -31.48 11.83 24.42
C PHE A 61 -32.55 11.25 25.35
#